data_AF-A0A7X8MA48-F1
#
_entry.id   AF-A0A7X8MA48-F1
#
_cell.length_a   1.000
_cell.length_b   1.000
_cell.length_c   1.000
_cell.angle_alpha   90.00
_cell.angle_beta   90.00
_cell.angle_gamma   90.00
#
_symmetry.space_group_name_H-M   'P 1'
#
loop_
_entity.id
_entity.type
_entity.pdbx_description
1 polymer ?
#
loop_
_entity_poly.entity_id
_entity_poly.type
_entity_poly.pdbx_seq_one_letter_code
_entity_poly.pdbx_strand_id
1 'polypeptide(L)'
;LFATTDYTDNIANGLFTRTHLDHLHEYLSAIGVTRHQWIVDTIWNLYEGPFDLLAEAVQSAHRHGLEFYAEIKPFEGGGFTDVLPHSLPTPDRRSAVRDMRGIHYLVRPFVAEHQHLCLQRRPGTFAFHGPVTTIRLVKGDDRRTRIRPEHLTLYTSRQNCGFKKYEGPLSFRESVEWRPCFPKSRDCRILHLEGLQIPQDHSYILIRCSLRGPEGGFANERGKIIELQNEQGEEVPFIVSTGPIAFEEHRDNFSRDPFCRIVRYLQWPEVSELYHSPEAGKTHYQDFYGFNERRNWTASYALEREGYIAVACGKPEFMIGNLHPIYPEVRTHWLDMIRFCLDRGVDGVNIRTSNHTRSPEAWDYGFNEAVIEAAGGRTDYPAIRRINGEAYTRFLREARDLVKGRGKSLTIHIYGQMLMPDDRPDYLSYIPPNFAWQWKTWIQEIADDLEFRGAWALRPWNLRQVLETICSVIRAAGKPFYYQGNMKEIKYDWPLDITAAELEMVEQNPDMDGFVLYETAHFAAMDEKAGIMRNKKLEKLLQPK
;
A
#
# COMPACT_ATOMS: atom_id res chain seq x y z
N LEU A 1 20.40 3.89 20.08
CA LEU A 1 19.25 4.59 19.48
C LEU A 1 19.47 4.66 17.98
N PHE A 2 18.48 4.31 17.17
CA PHE A 2 18.52 4.42 15.71
C PHE A 2 17.50 5.45 15.21
N ALA A 3 17.63 5.88 13.97
CA ALA A 3 16.64 6.72 13.28
C ALA A 3 16.44 6.27 11.84
N THR A 4 15.23 6.51 11.32
CA THR A 4 14.84 6.20 9.94
C THR A 4 14.44 7.47 9.18
N THR A 5 14.72 7.50 7.88
CA THR A 5 14.34 8.60 6.98
C THR A 5 13.78 8.05 5.67
N ASP A 6 12.66 8.61 5.22
CA ASP A 6 12.25 8.61 3.81
C ASP A 6 12.57 9.99 3.23
N TYR A 7 13.71 10.12 2.54
CA TYR A 7 14.09 11.44 2.02
C TYR A 7 13.10 11.96 1.01
N THR A 8 12.27 11.11 0.40
CA THR A 8 11.19 11.58 -0.47
C THR A 8 10.22 12.46 0.31
N ASP A 9 9.87 12.10 1.54
CA ASP A 9 8.98 12.91 2.37
C ASP A 9 9.67 14.21 2.81
N ASN A 10 10.97 14.17 3.09
CA ASN A 10 11.75 15.38 3.38
C ASN A 10 11.88 16.31 2.15
N ILE A 11 12.04 15.73 0.95
CA ILE A 11 12.19 16.43 -0.33
C ILE A 11 10.82 16.95 -0.83
N ALA A 12 9.74 16.19 -0.68
CA ALA A 12 8.39 16.57 -1.08
C ALA A 12 7.84 17.74 -0.25
N ASN A 13 8.34 17.92 0.98
CA ASN A 13 7.93 19.00 1.88
C ASN A 13 8.78 20.28 1.75
N GLY A 14 9.75 20.36 0.83
CA GLY A 14 10.48 21.61 0.58
C GLY A 14 11.88 21.47 -0.01
N LEU A 15 12.70 22.50 0.17
CA LEU A 15 14.07 22.56 -0.36
C LEU A 15 14.96 21.56 0.40
N PHE A 16 15.47 20.52 -0.26
CA PHE A 16 16.47 19.61 0.31
C PHE A 16 17.81 19.80 -0.39
N THR A 17 18.87 20.07 0.37
CA THR A 17 20.20 20.37 -0.15
C THR A 17 21.25 19.51 0.53
N ARG A 18 22.48 19.49 0.01
CA ARG A 18 23.62 18.84 0.67
C ARG A 18 23.85 19.35 2.10
N THR A 19 23.62 20.65 2.32
CA THR A 19 23.75 21.25 3.65
C THR A 19 22.68 20.74 4.60
N HIS A 20 21.43 20.57 4.13
CA HIS A 20 20.37 19.94 4.91
C HIS A 20 20.70 18.50 5.29
N LEU A 21 21.24 17.72 4.36
CA LEU A 21 21.69 16.36 4.62
C LEU A 21 22.73 16.29 5.74
N ASP A 22 23.71 17.21 5.72
CA ASP A 22 24.77 17.25 6.72
C ASP A 22 24.29 17.69 8.10
N HIS A 23 23.48 18.76 8.16
CA HIS A 23 22.87 19.21 9.41
C HIS A 23 21.91 18.16 10.01
N LEU A 24 21.30 17.30 9.18
CA LEU A 24 20.49 16.18 9.68
C LEU A 24 21.35 15.18 10.42
N HIS A 25 22.47 14.75 9.83
CA HIS A 25 23.38 13.82 10.48
C HIS A 25 24.03 14.41 11.73
N GLU A 26 24.40 15.70 11.70
CA GLU A 26 24.86 16.42 12.89
C GLU A 26 23.81 16.37 14.00
N TYR A 27 22.55 16.68 13.67
CA TYR A 27 21.45 16.65 14.64
C TYR A 27 21.19 15.24 15.19
N LEU A 28 21.12 14.22 14.33
CA LEU A 28 20.91 12.83 14.74
C LEU A 28 22.02 12.37 15.69
N SER A 29 23.28 12.65 15.33
CA SER A 29 24.44 12.36 16.18
C SER A 29 24.33 13.07 17.54
N ALA A 30 23.94 14.35 17.54
CA ALA A 30 23.78 15.15 18.76
C ALA A 30 22.69 14.64 19.72
N ILE A 31 21.68 13.92 19.22
CA ILE A 31 20.63 13.29 20.05
C ILE A 31 20.92 11.82 20.37
N GLY A 32 22.15 11.36 20.13
CA GLY A 32 22.60 10.01 20.50
C GLY A 32 22.18 8.90 19.53
N VAL A 33 21.76 9.24 18.32
CA VAL A 33 21.58 8.23 17.26
C VAL A 33 22.94 7.69 16.87
N THR A 34 23.06 6.38 16.74
CA THR A 34 24.31 5.70 16.31
C THR A 34 24.21 5.09 14.93
N ARG A 35 22.99 4.81 14.46
CA ARG A 35 22.69 4.30 13.12
C ARG A 35 21.54 5.08 12.51
N HIS A 36 21.78 5.61 11.33
CA HIS A 36 20.75 6.18 10.47
C HIS A 36 20.41 5.19 9.36
N GLN A 37 19.13 4.93 9.15
CA GLN A 37 18.61 4.04 8.11
C GLN A 37 17.78 4.83 7.10
N TRP A 38 18.17 4.80 5.82
CA TRP A 38 17.42 5.47 4.76
C TRP A 38 16.62 4.45 3.94
N ILE A 39 15.30 4.65 3.84
CA ILE A 39 14.42 4.02 2.86
C ILE A 39 14.85 4.38 1.43
N VAL A 40 15.61 3.50 0.79
CA VAL A 40 16.04 3.68 -0.61
C VAL A 40 14.98 3.10 -1.55
N ASP A 41 14.33 3.97 -2.32
CA ASP A 41 13.26 3.58 -3.26
C ASP A 41 13.46 4.15 -4.67
N THR A 42 13.65 3.27 -5.64
CA THR A 42 13.87 3.64 -7.04
C THR A 42 12.58 3.94 -7.81
N ILE A 43 11.41 3.96 -7.14
CA ILE A 43 10.18 4.55 -7.70
C ILE A 43 10.45 6.00 -8.13
N TRP A 44 11.25 6.71 -7.33
CA TRP A 44 11.70 8.07 -7.62
C TRP A 44 12.94 8.03 -8.51
N ASN A 45 13.12 9.03 -9.36
CA ASN A 45 14.37 9.21 -10.10
C ASN A 45 15.40 10.06 -9.33
N LEU A 46 15.26 10.19 -8.01
CA LEU A 46 16.16 10.95 -7.13
C LEU A 46 17.64 10.54 -7.28
N TYR A 47 17.88 9.30 -7.72
CA TYR A 47 19.20 8.72 -7.89
C TYR A 47 19.74 8.80 -9.34
N GLU A 48 18.98 9.39 -10.26
CA GLU A 48 19.36 9.56 -11.68
C GLU A 48 19.95 10.95 -11.98
N GLY A 49 20.14 11.78 -10.94
CA GLY A 49 20.71 13.11 -11.05
C GLY A 49 22.21 13.14 -11.32
N PRO A 50 22.79 14.34 -11.56
CA PRO A 50 24.22 14.50 -11.85
C PRO A 50 25.14 14.20 -10.64
N PHE A 51 24.57 13.85 -9.49
CA PHE A 51 25.29 13.58 -8.25
C PHE A 51 24.80 12.29 -7.60
N ASP A 52 25.70 11.58 -6.93
CA ASP A 52 25.38 10.34 -6.23
C ASP A 52 24.87 10.64 -4.82
N LEU A 53 23.57 10.92 -4.71
CA LEU A 53 22.93 11.31 -3.45
C LEU A 53 23.15 10.30 -2.32
N LEU A 54 23.14 9.00 -2.64
CA LEU A 54 23.33 7.95 -1.63
C LEU A 54 24.78 7.90 -1.13
N ALA A 55 25.77 8.02 -2.03
CA ALA A 55 27.17 8.11 -1.61
C ALA A 55 27.43 9.38 -0.76
N GLU A 56 26.80 10.50 -1.09
CA GLU A 56 26.91 11.73 -0.30
C GLU A 56 26.28 11.60 1.10
N ALA A 57 25.13 10.92 1.20
CA ALA A 57 24.49 10.63 2.48
C ALA A 57 25.36 9.76 3.38
N VAL A 58 25.96 8.70 2.80
CA VAL A 58 26.93 7.84 3.50
C VAL A 58 28.11 8.65 4.02
N GLN A 59 28.75 9.45 3.15
CA GLN A 59 29.91 10.27 3.56
C GLN A 59 29.56 11.27 4.66
N SER A 60 28.36 11.87 4.58
CA SER A 60 27.89 12.79 5.61
C SER A 60 27.64 12.10 6.94
N ALA A 61 26.97 10.94 6.94
CA ALA A 61 26.74 10.15 8.14
C ALA A 61 28.07 9.76 8.82
N HIS A 62 29.05 9.30 8.03
CA HIS A 62 30.38 8.93 8.53
C HIS A 62 31.14 10.12 9.14
N ARG A 63 31.03 11.33 8.58
CA ARG A 63 31.63 12.55 9.18
C ARG A 63 31.11 12.84 10.59
N HIS A 64 29.86 12.46 10.85
CA HIS A 64 29.18 12.65 12.13
C HIS A 64 29.18 11.39 13.02
N GLY A 65 29.96 10.36 12.65
CA GLY A 65 30.15 9.15 13.44
C GLY A 65 28.97 8.19 13.44
N LEU A 66 28.08 8.27 12.44
CA LEU A 66 26.91 7.42 12.31
C LEU A 66 27.19 6.22 11.39
N GLU A 67 26.67 5.04 11.74
CA GLU A 67 26.45 3.99 10.75
C GLU A 67 25.33 4.41 9.79
N PHE A 68 25.48 4.08 8.50
CA PHE A 68 24.46 4.37 7.50
C PHE A 68 23.94 3.10 6.82
N TYR A 69 22.67 2.78 7.01
CA TYR A 69 22.03 1.59 6.44
C TYR A 69 21.07 1.99 5.33
N ALA A 70 21.00 1.16 4.29
CA ALA A 70 19.92 1.25 3.30
C ALA A 70 18.76 0.33 3.72
N GLU A 71 17.59 0.91 4.02
CA GLU A 71 16.33 0.18 4.17
C GLU A 71 15.72 -0.06 2.79
N ILE A 72 15.63 -1.32 2.38
CA ILE A 72 15.01 -1.76 1.12
C ILE A 72 13.63 -2.31 1.43
N LYS A 73 12.64 -1.87 0.65
CA LYS A 73 11.26 -2.40 0.65
C LYS A 73 11.04 -3.24 -0.62
N PRO A 74 11.24 -4.57 -0.60
CA PRO A 74 11.18 -5.38 -1.81
C PRO A 74 9.77 -5.41 -2.43
N PHE A 75 8.74 -5.45 -1.59
CA PHE A 75 7.34 -5.49 -2.00
C PHE A 75 6.72 -4.11 -2.28
N GLU A 76 7.49 -3.03 -2.12
CA GLU A 76 7.04 -1.67 -2.42
C GLU A 76 7.46 -1.29 -3.84
N GLY A 77 6.89 -1.95 -4.85
CA GLY A 77 7.36 -1.81 -6.23
C GLY A 77 6.49 -0.98 -7.17
N GLY A 78 5.24 -0.66 -6.82
CA GLY A 78 4.25 -0.38 -7.86
C GLY A 78 2.99 0.32 -7.40
N GLY A 79 3.15 1.56 -6.99
CA GLY A 79 2.04 2.49 -6.93
C GLY A 79 1.28 2.35 -5.63
N PHE A 80 1.57 3.27 -4.72
CA PHE A 80 0.78 3.46 -3.52
C PHE A 80 -0.12 4.70 -3.60
N THR A 81 -0.49 5.10 -4.80
CA THR A 81 -1.32 6.28 -5.06
C THR A 81 -2.67 5.92 -5.66
N ASP A 82 -3.55 6.91 -5.65
CA ASP A 82 -4.78 6.84 -6.40
C ASP A 82 -4.48 6.76 -7.90
N VAL A 83 -5.31 6.03 -8.64
CA VAL A 83 -5.18 5.82 -10.07
C VAL A 83 -5.62 7.04 -10.88
N LEU A 84 -5.03 7.25 -12.05
CA LEU A 84 -5.46 8.29 -12.99
C LEU A 84 -6.44 7.74 -14.05
N PRO A 85 -7.26 8.60 -14.69
CA PRO A 85 -8.17 8.18 -15.75
C PRO A 85 -7.44 7.52 -16.93
N HIS A 86 -8.03 6.47 -17.50
CA HIS A 86 -7.50 5.77 -18.69
C HIS A 86 -7.33 6.66 -19.92
N SER A 87 -8.09 7.75 -19.98
CA SER A 87 -8.05 8.72 -21.08
C SER A 87 -6.79 9.59 -21.08
N LEU A 88 -5.98 9.58 -20.02
CA LEU A 88 -4.71 10.32 -20.02
C LEU A 88 -3.65 9.61 -20.88
N PRO A 89 -2.67 10.36 -21.43
CA PRO A 89 -1.59 9.80 -22.21
C PRO A 89 -0.66 8.92 -21.35
N THR A 90 -0.21 7.79 -21.88
CA THR A 90 0.94 7.04 -21.34
C THR A 90 2.00 6.92 -22.43
N PRO A 91 2.84 7.96 -22.58
CA PRO A 91 3.80 8.03 -23.68
C PRO A 91 4.89 6.94 -23.59
N ASP A 92 5.24 6.50 -22.38
CA ASP A 92 6.21 5.42 -22.15
C ASP A 92 5.65 4.34 -21.22
N ARG A 93 5.73 3.08 -21.69
CA ARG A 93 5.30 1.89 -20.97
C ARG A 93 6.16 1.59 -19.73
N ARG A 94 7.34 2.19 -19.60
CA ARG A 94 8.22 2.03 -18.42
C ARG A 94 7.89 3.00 -17.29
N SER A 95 7.04 4.00 -17.55
CA SER A 95 6.75 5.07 -16.59
C SER A 95 5.45 4.87 -15.81
N ALA A 96 4.55 4.00 -16.28
CA ALA A 96 3.27 3.74 -15.65
C ALA A 96 2.74 2.33 -15.96
N VAL A 97 1.90 1.80 -15.06
CA VAL A 97 1.14 0.56 -15.28
C VAL A 97 -0.32 0.90 -15.55
N ARG A 98 -0.98 0.14 -16.43
CA ARG A 98 -2.42 0.24 -16.68
C ARG A 98 -3.11 -1.05 -16.21
N ASP A 99 -4.18 -0.91 -15.46
CA ASP A 99 -5.11 -2.00 -15.17
C ASP A 99 -6.55 -1.48 -15.15
N MET A 100 -7.55 -2.34 -14.89
CA MET A 100 -8.96 -1.93 -14.90
C MET A 100 -9.33 -0.77 -13.94
N ARG A 101 -8.47 -0.39 -12.99
CA ARG A 101 -8.73 0.71 -12.06
C ARG A 101 -8.33 2.04 -12.69
N GLY A 102 -7.29 2.06 -13.51
CA GLY A 102 -6.78 3.26 -14.17
C GLY A 102 -5.28 3.16 -14.51
N ILE A 103 -4.62 4.31 -14.52
CA ILE A 103 -3.16 4.43 -14.71
C ILE A 103 -2.49 4.59 -13.34
N HIS A 104 -1.55 3.70 -13.04
CA HIS A 104 -0.68 3.74 -11.87
C HIS A 104 0.63 4.41 -12.25
N TYR A 105 0.82 5.64 -11.81
CA TYR A 105 1.92 6.52 -12.25
C TYR A 105 3.15 6.51 -11.32
N LEU A 106 3.02 6.00 -10.10
CA LEU A 106 4.13 5.82 -9.14
C LEU A 106 4.64 4.39 -9.14
N VAL A 107 5.25 3.94 -10.24
CA VAL A 107 5.72 2.56 -10.38
C VAL A 107 7.21 2.53 -10.64
N ARG A 108 7.91 1.50 -10.13
CA ARG A 108 9.29 1.24 -10.54
C ARG A 108 9.30 0.84 -12.02
N PRO A 109 10.30 1.25 -12.82
CA PRO A 109 10.42 0.82 -14.21
C PRO A 109 10.34 -0.70 -14.40
N PHE A 110 10.99 -1.47 -13.51
CA PHE A 110 10.91 -2.93 -13.54
C PHE A 110 9.47 -3.45 -13.40
N VAL A 111 8.65 -2.87 -12.53
CA VAL A 111 7.24 -3.26 -12.39
C VAL A 111 6.42 -2.85 -13.60
N ALA A 112 6.71 -1.69 -14.18
CA ALA A 112 6.06 -1.23 -15.40
C ALA A 112 6.30 -2.17 -16.60
N GLU A 113 7.51 -2.72 -16.71
CA GLU A 113 7.87 -3.69 -17.75
C GLU A 113 7.41 -5.13 -17.42
N HIS A 114 7.29 -5.46 -16.15
CA HIS A 114 7.10 -6.84 -15.68
C HIS A 114 5.92 -7.00 -14.72
N GLN A 115 4.78 -6.37 -15.00
CA GLN A 115 3.57 -6.46 -14.15
C GLN A 115 3.15 -7.91 -13.86
N HIS A 116 3.33 -8.82 -14.80
CA HIS A 116 3.01 -10.24 -14.65
C HIS A 116 3.85 -10.98 -13.58
N LEU A 117 4.93 -10.35 -13.10
CA LEU A 117 5.75 -10.86 -12.00
C LEU A 117 5.25 -10.41 -10.61
N CYS A 118 4.21 -9.56 -10.54
CA CYS A 118 3.54 -9.22 -9.29
C CYS A 118 2.71 -10.39 -8.73
N LEU A 119 2.26 -10.30 -7.47
CA LEU A 119 1.35 -11.28 -6.89
C LEU A 119 0.11 -11.38 -7.77
N GLN A 120 -0.13 -12.57 -8.29
CA GLN A 120 -1.26 -12.86 -9.15
C GLN A 120 -2.45 -13.32 -8.31
N ARG A 121 -3.63 -12.88 -8.72
CA ARG A 121 -4.90 -13.31 -8.19
C ARG A 121 -5.18 -14.77 -8.57
N ARG A 122 -5.94 -15.48 -7.74
CA ARG A 122 -6.35 -16.87 -7.99
C ARG A 122 -7.05 -16.96 -9.35
N PRO A 123 -6.61 -17.88 -10.24
CA PRO A 123 -7.25 -18.10 -11.53
C PRO A 123 -8.77 -18.26 -11.42
N GLY A 124 -9.50 -17.66 -12.34
CA GLY A 124 -10.97 -17.73 -12.41
C GLY A 124 -11.72 -16.81 -11.44
N THR A 125 -11.04 -16.01 -10.62
CA THR A 125 -11.71 -15.12 -9.64
C THR A 125 -11.71 -13.63 -10.02
N PHE A 126 -11.24 -13.29 -11.21
CA PHE A 126 -11.00 -11.90 -11.61
C PHE A 126 -11.56 -11.52 -12.99
N ALA A 127 -11.51 -12.45 -13.94
CA ALA A 127 -12.06 -12.25 -15.27
C ALA A 127 -13.59 -12.26 -15.22
N PHE A 128 -14.22 -11.48 -16.07
CA PHE A 128 -15.65 -11.57 -16.34
C PHE A 128 -15.86 -11.74 -17.85
N HIS A 129 -16.95 -12.41 -18.22
CA HIS A 129 -17.30 -12.68 -19.60
C HIS A 129 -18.73 -12.23 -19.87
N GLY A 130 -18.94 -11.63 -21.05
CA GLY A 130 -20.24 -11.16 -21.50
C GLY A 130 -20.68 -9.81 -20.87
N PRO A 131 -21.74 -9.21 -21.41
CA PRO A 131 -22.33 -7.98 -20.86
C PRO A 131 -23.08 -8.27 -19.55
N VAL A 132 -23.15 -7.27 -18.67
CA VAL A 132 -24.01 -7.32 -17.49
C VAL A 132 -25.46 -7.17 -17.91
N THR A 133 -26.30 -8.17 -17.61
CA THR A 133 -27.72 -8.18 -17.94
C THR A 133 -28.63 -8.00 -16.72
N THR A 134 -28.09 -8.24 -15.53
CA THR A 134 -28.80 -8.11 -14.26
C THR A 134 -27.94 -7.42 -13.22
N ILE A 135 -28.51 -6.43 -12.54
CA ILE A 135 -27.93 -5.80 -11.35
C ILE A 135 -28.91 -6.00 -10.19
N ARG A 136 -28.39 -6.45 -9.04
CA ARG A 136 -29.19 -6.61 -7.82
C ARG A 136 -28.60 -5.72 -6.74
N LEU A 137 -29.36 -4.73 -6.30
CA LEU A 137 -28.98 -3.93 -5.14
C LEU A 137 -29.49 -4.66 -3.90
N VAL A 138 -28.60 -4.94 -2.95
CA VAL A 138 -28.91 -5.80 -1.80
C VAL A 138 -28.81 -5.00 -0.51
N LYS A 139 -29.94 -4.90 0.19
CA LYS A 139 -30.04 -4.30 1.52
C LYS A 139 -29.67 -5.32 2.59
N GLY A 140 -28.94 -4.90 3.62
CA GLY A 140 -28.50 -5.74 4.73
C GLY A 140 -29.60 -6.20 5.71
N ASP A 141 -30.87 -5.96 5.41
CA ASP A 141 -32.04 -6.46 6.13
C ASP A 141 -33.29 -6.47 5.21
N ASP A 142 -34.41 -7.00 5.70
CA ASP A 142 -35.68 -7.16 4.97
C ASP A 142 -36.65 -5.98 5.14
N ARG A 143 -36.32 -4.96 5.94
CA ARG A 143 -37.20 -3.81 6.19
C ARG A 143 -37.45 -3.04 4.90
N ARG A 144 -38.67 -2.52 4.74
CA ARG A 144 -39.09 -1.75 3.55
C ARG A 144 -38.09 -0.62 3.22
N THR A 145 -37.86 -0.41 1.93
CA THR A 145 -37.09 0.72 1.42
C THR A 145 -38.01 1.75 0.75
N ARG A 146 -37.59 3.02 0.77
CA ARG A 146 -38.24 4.11 0.03
C ARG A 146 -37.71 4.23 -1.40
N ILE A 147 -36.62 3.53 -1.73
CA ILE A 147 -36.08 3.52 -3.09
C ILE A 147 -37.11 2.88 -4.03
N ARG A 148 -37.29 3.53 -5.17
CA ARG A 148 -38.25 3.20 -6.24
C ARG A 148 -37.53 3.38 -7.58
N PRO A 149 -38.04 2.82 -8.70
CA PRO A 149 -37.38 2.95 -10.00
C PRO A 149 -37.02 4.40 -10.36
N GLU A 150 -37.92 5.35 -10.13
CA GLU A 150 -37.74 6.78 -10.42
C GLU A 150 -36.64 7.45 -9.58
N HIS A 151 -36.18 6.80 -8.52
CA HIS A 151 -35.08 7.29 -7.70
C HIS A 151 -33.71 6.85 -8.22
N LEU A 152 -33.66 5.88 -9.14
CA LEU A 152 -32.43 5.27 -9.62
C LEU A 152 -32.18 5.65 -11.08
N THR A 153 -30.99 6.16 -11.36
CA THR A 153 -30.54 6.40 -12.74
C THR A 153 -29.28 5.58 -13.01
N LEU A 154 -29.35 4.72 -14.03
CA LEU A 154 -28.23 3.89 -14.48
C LEU A 154 -27.39 4.62 -15.52
N TYR A 155 -26.07 4.57 -15.36
CA TYR A 155 -25.07 5.05 -16.28
C TYR A 155 -24.03 3.97 -16.53
N THR A 156 -23.42 3.98 -17.71
CA THR A 156 -22.35 3.04 -18.07
C THR A 156 -21.22 3.74 -18.79
N SER A 157 -20.00 3.21 -18.69
CA SER A 157 -18.82 3.69 -19.38
C SER A 157 -17.90 2.54 -19.76
N ARG A 158 -17.14 2.74 -20.84
CA ARG A 158 -16.05 1.85 -21.26
C ARG A 158 -14.74 2.08 -20.50
N GLN A 159 -14.51 3.28 -19.96
CA GLN A 159 -13.16 3.72 -19.55
C GLN A 159 -13.11 4.47 -18.22
N ASN A 160 -14.14 4.34 -17.38
CA ASN A 160 -14.27 5.00 -16.08
C ASN A 160 -14.30 6.54 -16.12
N CYS A 161 -14.62 7.14 -17.26
CA CYS A 161 -14.94 8.56 -17.38
C CYS A 161 -15.98 8.73 -18.49
N GLY A 162 -16.62 9.91 -18.54
CA GLY A 162 -17.63 10.21 -19.55
C GLY A 162 -18.82 9.24 -19.53
N PHE A 163 -19.31 8.91 -18.32
CA PHE A 163 -20.45 8.03 -18.11
C PHE A 163 -21.67 8.51 -18.90
N LYS A 164 -22.30 7.59 -19.65
CA LYS A 164 -23.51 7.86 -20.43
C LYS A 164 -24.71 7.25 -19.74
N LYS A 165 -25.82 8.01 -19.67
CA LYS A 165 -27.08 7.49 -19.15
C LYS A 165 -27.52 6.30 -20.00
N TYR A 166 -27.91 5.22 -19.34
CA TYR A 166 -28.42 4.02 -20.00
C TYR A 166 -29.89 4.26 -20.39
N GLU A 167 -30.19 4.12 -21.68
CA GLU A 167 -31.53 4.33 -22.26
C GLU A 167 -32.13 3.01 -22.81
N GLY A 168 -31.48 1.87 -22.54
CA GLY A 168 -31.96 0.56 -22.99
C GLY A 168 -33.09 0.00 -22.11
N PRO A 169 -33.58 -1.21 -22.41
CA PRO A 169 -34.61 -1.87 -21.61
C PRO A 169 -34.15 -2.08 -20.17
N LEU A 170 -35.07 -1.90 -19.22
CA LEU A 170 -34.86 -2.11 -17.79
C LEU A 170 -36.19 -2.52 -17.15
N SER A 171 -36.21 -3.72 -16.57
CA SER A 171 -37.27 -4.18 -15.68
C SER A 171 -36.86 -3.95 -14.23
N PHE A 172 -37.78 -3.47 -13.40
CA PHE A 172 -37.57 -3.30 -11.97
C PHE A 172 -38.48 -4.24 -11.18
N ARG A 173 -37.88 -4.97 -10.24
CA ARG A 173 -38.61 -5.84 -9.31
C ARG A 173 -38.01 -5.76 -7.92
N GLU A 174 -38.85 -5.93 -6.90
CA GLU A 174 -38.43 -6.00 -5.51
C GLU A 174 -38.69 -7.41 -4.95
N SER A 175 -37.75 -7.95 -4.18
CA SER A 175 -37.92 -9.22 -3.47
C SER A 175 -37.33 -9.15 -2.06
N VAL A 176 -37.65 -10.18 -1.26
CA VAL A 176 -36.96 -10.49 -0.02
C VAL A 176 -36.38 -11.89 -0.17
N GLU A 177 -35.08 -12.03 0.05
CA GLU A 177 -34.38 -13.28 -0.17
C GLU A 177 -33.37 -13.53 0.95
N TRP A 178 -33.20 -14.81 1.30
CA TRP A 178 -32.22 -15.23 2.28
C TRP A 178 -30.78 -14.99 1.77
N ARG A 179 -29.90 -14.47 2.64
CA ARG A 179 -28.48 -14.24 2.32
C ARG A 179 -27.53 -14.68 3.44
N PRO A 180 -26.37 -15.24 3.10
CA PRO A 180 -25.29 -15.46 4.05
C PRO A 180 -24.62 -14.12 4.43
N CYS A 181 -24.86 -13.69 5.66
CA CYS A 181 -24.31 -12.45 6.21
C CYS A 181 -23.51 -12.74 7.47
N PHE A 182 -22.46 -11.97 7.72
CA PHE A 182 -21.73 -12.04 8.99
C PHE A 182 -22.38 -11.05 9.99
N PRO A 183 -22.50 -11.39 11.29
CA PRO A 183 -22.23 -12.69 11.91
C PRO A 183 -23.37 -13.70 11.76
N LYS A 184 -24.52 -13.29 11.20
CA LYS A 184 -25.70 -14.16 11.03
C LYS A 184 -26.38 -13.91 9.70
N SER A 185 -26.69 -15.00 8.99
CA SER A 185 -27.58 -15.01 7.83
C SER A 185 -28.94 -14.43 8.18
N ARG A 186 -29.58 -13.82 7.20
CA ARG A 186 -30.85 -13.12 7.37
C ARG A 186 -31.54 -12.93 6.03
N ASP A 187 -32.81 -12.58 6.08
CA ASP A 187 -33.53 -12.10 4.92
C ASP A 187 -33.09 -10.69 4.56
N CYS A 188 -32.81 -10.48 3.29
CA CYS A 188 -32.33 -9.25 2.70
C CYS A 188 -33.31 -8.78 1.64
N ARG A 189 -33.62 -7.49 1.63
CA ARG A 189 -34.44 -6.87 0.59
C ARG A 189 -33.58 -6.55 -0.63
N ILE A 190 -34.07 -6.92 -1.82
CA ILE A 190 -33.32 -6.83 -3.07
C ILE A 190 -34.11 -6.03 -4.09
N LEU A 191 -33.44 -5.07 -4.73
CA LEU A 191 -33.95 -4.35 -5.88
C LEU A 191 -33.25 -4.91 -7.12
N HIS A 192 -34.03 -5.51 -8.01
CA HIS A 192 -33.55 -6.13 -9.24
C HIS A 192 -33.72 -5.14 -10.39
N LEU A 193 -32.65 -4.91 -11.12
CA LEU A 193 -32.62 -4.20 -12.39
C LEU A 193 -32.25 -5.24 -13.45
N GLU A 194 -33.26 -5.74 -14.16
CA GLU A 194 -33.18 -6.93 -15.02
C GLU A 194 -33.42 -6.58 -16.49
N GLY A 195 -33.01 -7.48 -17.39
CA GLY A 195 -33.22 -7.33 -18.84
C GLY A 195 -32.36 -6.24 -19.46
N LEU A 196 -31.22 -5.93 -18.83
CA LEU A 196 -30.30 -4.91 -19.30
C LEU A 196 -29.57 -5.38 -20.55
N GLN A 197 -29.33 -4.45 -21.47
CA GLN A 197 -28.55 -4.63 -22.69
C GLN A 197 -27.35 -3.68 -22.65
N ILE A 198 -26.53 -3.81 -21.60
CA ILE A 198 -25.31 -3.01 -21.46
C ILE A 198 -24.33 -3.43 -22.57
N PRO A 199 -23.69 -2.49 -23.29
CA PRO A 199 -22.70 -2.84 -24.32
C PRO A 199 -21.58 -3.70 -23.75
N GLN A 200 -21.10 -4.67 -24.53
CA GLN A 200 -20.07 -5.61 -24.09
C GLN A 200 -18.75 -4.93 -23.67
N ASP A 201 -18.43 -3.77 -24.25
CA ASP A 201 -17.23 -3.00 -23.93
C ASP A 201 -17.44 -2.01 -22.76
N HIS A 202 -18.64 -1.94 -22.17
CA HIS A 202 -18.91 -1.11 -21.01
C HIS A 202 -18.63 -1.86 -19.71
N SER A 203 -17.41 -1.72 -19.19
CA SER A 203 -16.96 -2.37 -17.96
C SER A 203 -17.24 -1.57 -16.69
N TYR A 204 -17.77 -0.36 -16.78
CA TYR A 204 -18.04 0.49 -15.62
C TYR A 204 -19.52 0.84 -15.54
N ILE A 205 -20.09 0.70 -14.35
CA ILE A 205 -21.50 0.96 -14.07
C ILE A 205 -21.60 1.96 -12.93
N LEU A 206 -22.46 2.96 -13.09
CA LEU A 206 -22.78 3.96 -12.07
C LEU A 206 -24.30 4.02 -11.90
N ILE A 207 -24.76 3.77 -10.68
CA ILE A 207 -26.16 3.92 -10.28
C ILE A 207 -26.23 5.15 -9.38
N ARG A 208 -26.94 6.19 -9.81
CA ARG A 208 -27.21 7.36 -8.98
C ARG A 208 -28.54 7.20 -8.26
N CYS A 209 -28.59 7.60 -7.00
CA CYS A 209 -29.81 7.66 -6.20
C CYS A 209 -30.17 9.13 -5.95
N SER A 210 -31.37 9.55 -6.33
CA SER A 210 -31.84 10.92 -6.10
C SER A 210 -32.28 11.16 -4.65
N LEU A 211 -32.57 10.09 -3.89
CA LEU A 211 -32.85 10.19 -2.47
C LEU A 211 -31.58 10.50 -1.68
N ARG A 212 -31.67 11.48 -0.78
CA ARG A 212 -30.61 11.85 0.16
C ARG A 212 -31.13 11.82 1.58
N GLY A 213 -30.36 11.25 2.51
CA GLY A 213 -30.70 11.30 3.92
C GLY A 213 -29.60 10.75 4.82
N PRO A 214 -29.36 11.36 6.00
CA PRO A 214 -28.28 10.97 6.90
C PRO A 214 -28.45 9.57 7.47
N GLU A 215 -29.69 9.07 7.59
CA GLU A 215 -29.99 7.76 8.17
C GLU A 215 -29.94 6.60 7.18
N GLY A 216 -29.62 6.87 5.89
CA GLY A 216 -29.51 5.92 4.78
C GLY A 216 -30.12 4.53 5.02
N GLY A 217 -31.44 4.41 4.83
CA GLY A 217 -32.19 3.20 5.11
C GLY A 217 -31.76 2.00 4.27
N PHE A 218 -31.24 2.22 3.06
CA PHE A 218 -30.66 1.17 2.21
C PHE A 218 -29.14 1.04 2.41
N ALA A 219 -28.72 0.19 3.35
CA ALA A 219 -27.31 -0.05 3.68
C ALA A 219 -26.96 -1.54 3.74
N ASN A 220 -25.70 -1.86 3.46
CA ASN A 220 -25.13 -3.21 3.57
C ASN A 220 -23.59 -3.13 3.72
N GLU A 221 -22.93 -4.28 3.90
CA GLU A 221 -21.48 -4.40 3.67
C GLU A 221 -21.16 -3.95 2.24
N ARG A 222 -20.09 -3.17 2.05
CA ARG A 222 -19.67 -2.61 0.77
C ARG A 222 -19.55 -3.68 -0.32
N GLY A 223 -18.98 -4.82 0.03
CA GLY A 223 -18.82 -5.96 -0.86
C GLY A 223 -20.10 -6.70 -1.22
N LYS A 224 -21.19 -6.44 -0.50
CA LYS A 224 -22.48 -7.11 -0.66
C LYS A 224 -23.61 -6.15 -1.01
N ILE A 225 -23.33 -4.86 -1.23
CA ILE A 225 -24.37 -3.88 -1.57
C ILE A 225 -24.93 -4.08 -2.98
N ILE A 226 -24.18 -4.77 -3.84
CA ILE A 226 -24.49 -5.00 -5.25
C ILE A 226 -24.04 -6.41 -5.66
N GLU A 227 -24.87 -7.08 -6.47
CA GLU A 227 -24.53 -8.32 -7.19
C GLU A 227 -24.73 -8.05 -8.69
N LEU A 228 -23.87 -8.60 -9.54
CA LEU A 228 -23.92 -8.44 -11.00
C LEU A 228 -24.00 -9.83 -11.65
N GLN A 229 -24.79 -9.97 -12.71
CA GLN A 229 -24.82 -11.21 -13.49
C GLN A 229 -24.74 -10.94 -15.00
N ASN A 230 -24.10 -11.85 -15.71
CA ASN A 230 -24.04 -11.85 -17.17
C ASN A 230 -25.26 -12.54 -17.79
N GLU A 231 -25.30 -12.60 -19.13
CA GLU A 231 -26.38 -13.23 -19.89
C GLU A 231 -26.54 -14.74 -19.63
N GLN A 232 -25.48 -15.43 -19.17
CA GLN A 232 -25.51 -16.83 -18.73
C GLN A 232 -26.02 -16.99 -17.29
N GLY A 233 -26.29 -15.89 -16.58
CA GLY A 233 -26.67 -15.89 -15.17
C GLY A 233 -25.50 -16.10 -14.20
N GLU A 234 -24.26 -16.09 -14.71
CA GLU A 234 -23.05 -16.22 -13.91
C GLU A 234 -22.75 -14.90 -13.18
N GLU A 235 -22.18 -15.00 -11.99
CA GLU A 235 -21.76 -13.84 -11.21
C GLU A 235 -20.60 -13.12 -11.91
N VAL A 236 -20.73 -11.80 -12.06
CA VAL A 236 -19.66 -10.93 -12.59
C VAL A 236 -18.86 -10.38 -11.42
N PRO A 237 -17.55 -10.71 -11.27
CA PRO A 237 -16.69 -10.09 -10.28
C PRO A 237 -16.71 -8.56 -10.42
N PHE A 238 -16.55 -7.82 -9.33
CA PHE A 238 -16.54 -6.35 -9.39
C PHE A 238 -15.74 -5.67 -8.28
N ILE A 239 -15.34 -4.43 -8.51
CA ILE A 239 -14.79 -3.52 -7.51
C ILE A 239 -15.79 -2.39 -7.28
N VAL A 240 -16.18 -2.14 -6.03
CA VAL A 240 -16.95 -0.93 -5.68
C VAL A 240 -16.00 0.27 -5.60
N SER A 241 -16.44 1.42 -6.11
CA SER A 241 -15.66 2.66 -6.12
C SER A 241 -15.47 3.26 -4.72
N THR A 242 -14.28 3.82 -4.46
CA THR A 242 -13.97 4.59 -3.25
C THR A 242 -14.55 6.01 -3.25
N GLY A 243 -15.04 6.46 -4.40
CA GLY A 243 -15.71 7.74 -4.59
C GLY A 243 -15.25 8.47 -5.84
N PRO A 244 -15.93 9.58 -6.18
CA PRO A 244 -15.49 10.45 -7.26
C PRO A 244 -14.12 11.04 -6.92
N ILE A 245 -13.27 11.24 -7.92
CA ILE A 245 -11.98 11.91 -7.78
C ILE A 245 -11.99 13.15 -8.66
N ALA A 246 -11.76 14.33 -8.08
CA ALA A 246 -11.66 15.57 -8.83
C ALA A 246 -10.28 15.75 -9.47
N PHE A 247 -10.22 16.49 -10.59
CA PHE A 247 -8.95 16.82 -11.25
C PHE A 247 -8.03 17.62 -10.31
N GLU A 248 -8.61 18.53 -9.53
CA GLU A 248 -7.90 19.40 -8.59
C GLU A 248 -7.15 18.60 -7.52
N GLU A 249 -7.71 17.48 -7.04
CA GLU A 249 -7.07 16.61 -6.04
C GLU A 249 -5.73 16.05 -6.56
N HIS A 250 -5.65 15.70 -7.84
CA HIS A 250 -4.41 15.24 -8.46
C HIS A 250 -3.52 16.39 -8.90
N ARG A 251 -4.08 17.42 -9.53
CA ARG A 251 -3.33 18.59 -10.00
C ARG A 251 -2.54 19.22 -8.85
N ASP A 252 -3.19 19.47 -7.72
CA ASP A 252 -2.58 20.18 -6.60
C ASP A 252 -1.45 19.38 -5.94
N ASN A 253 -1.43 18.04 -6.12
CA ASN A 253 -0.32 17.20 -5.71
C ASN A 253 0.80 17.18 -6.77
N PHE A 254 0.43 17.15 -8.05
CA PHE A 254 1.40 16.99 -9.15
C PHE A 254 2.07 18.29 -9.57
N SER A 255 1.44 19.43 -9.32
CA SER A 255 2.04 20.74 -9.57
C SER A 255 3.03 21.17 -8.49
N ARG A 256 3.16 20.41 -7.39
CA ARG A 256 4.13 20.70 -6.32
C ARG A 256 5.53 20.31 -6.78
N ASP A 257 6.44 21.28 -6.80
CA ASP A 257 7.88 20.96 -6.81
C ASP A 257 8.22 20.32 -5.46
N PRO A 258 9.04 19.25 -5.43
CA PRO A 258 9.73 18.60 -6.54
C PRO A 258 8.99 17.38 -7.14
N PHE A 259 7.74 17.10 -6.77
CA PHE A 259 7.04 15.88 -7.18
C PHE A 259 6.97 15.69 -8.70
N CYS A 260 6.64 16.74 -9.47
CA CYS A 260 6.67 16.70 -10.94
C CYS A 260 8.05 16.39 -11.52
N ARG A 261 9.13 16.70 -10.79
CA ARG A 261 10.51 16.47 -11.21
C ARG A 261 11.04 15.12 -10.80
N ILE A 262 10.42 14.42 -9.85
CA ILE A 262 10.94 13.15 -9.34
C ILE A 262 10.14 11.92 -9.76
N VAL A 263 8.96 12.14 -10.33
CA VAL A 263 8.05 11.11 -10.83
C VAL A 263 8.14 11.01 -12.33
N ARG A 264 8.69 9.90 -12.84
CA ARG A 264 8.97 9.67 -14.27
C ARG A 264 7.75 9.90 -15.17
N TYR A 265 6.57 9.45 -14.75
CA TYR A 265 5.33 9.66 -15.53
C TYR A 265 4.96 11.14 -15.71
N LEU A 266 5.19 11.98 -14.69
CA LEU A 266 4.83 13.40 -14.71
C LEU A 266 5.80 14.26 -15.52
N GLN A 267 6.98 13.74 -15.85
CA GLN A 267 8.01 14.44 -16.61
C GLN A 267 7.74 14.48 -18.12
N TRP A 268 6.80 13.66 -18.61
CA TRP A 268 6.46 13.64 -20.03
C TRP A 268 5.71 14.92 -20.43
N PRO A 269 6.09 15.60 -21.53
CA PRO A 269 5.46 16.84 -21.96
C PRO A 269 3.94 16.74 -22.06
N GLU A 270 3.42 15.67 -22.68
CA GLU A 270 1.98 15.48 -22.90
C GLU A 270 1.20 15.26 -21.59
N VAL A 271 1.87 14.73 -20.56
CA VAL A 271 1.28 14.56 -19.22
C VAL A 271 1.35 15.88 -18.46
N SER A 272 2.52 16.51 -18.44
CA SER A 272 2.78 17.75 -17.70
C SER A 272 1.88 18.90 -18.19
N GLU A 273 1.70 19.05 -19.49
CA GLU A 273 0.85 20.10 -20.09
C GLU A 273 -0.60 20.03 -19.59
N LEU A 274 -1.15 18.83 -19.37
CA LEU A 274 -2.52 18.66 -18.87
C LEU A 274 -2.72 19.24 -17.47
N TYR A 275 -1.68 19.24 -16.63
CA TYR A 275 -1.73 19.82 -15.29
C TYR A 275 -1.51 21.33 -15.28
N HIS A 276 -1.02 21.89 -16.40
CA HIS A 276 -0.93 23.33 -16.64
C HIS A 276 -2.12 23.88 -17.44
N SER A 277 -2.98 23.01 -17.98
CA SER A 277 -4.19 23.35 -18.74
C SER A 277 -5.45 22.78 -18.05
N PRO A 278 -6.07 23.53 -17.10
CA PRO A 278 -7.15 22.99 -16.27
C PRO A 278 -8.35 22.45 -17.04
N GLU A 279 -8.75 23.08 -18.14
CA GLU A 279 -9.92 22.64 -18.91
C GLU A 279 -9.66 21.35 -19.70
N ALA A 280 -8.44 21.18 -20.23
CA ALA A 280 -8.03 19.92 -20.85
C ALA A 280 -7.97 18.80 -19.79
N GLY A 281 -7.36 19.08 -18.63
CA GLY A 281 -7.28 18.14 -17.51
C GLY A 281 -8.65 17.69 -17.02
N LYS A 282 -9.56 18.62 -16.71
CA LYS A 282 -10.92 18.33 -16.20
C LYS A 282 -11.74 17.43 -17.11
N THR A 283 -11.55 17.52 -18.42
CA THR A 283 -12.26 16.68 -19.39
C THR A 283 -12.00 15.18 -19.13
N HIS A 284 -10.79 14.82 -18.73
CA HIS A 284 -10.43 13.43 -18.40
C HIS A 284 -11.05 12.93 -17.09
N TYR A 285 -11.46 13.84 -16.20
CA TYR A 285 -12.00 13.55 -14.87
C TYR A 285 -13.53 13.63 -14.82
N GLN A 286 -14.20 13.89 -15.94
CA GLN A 286 -15.66 13.96 -15.98
C GLN A 286 -16.28 12.62 -15.55
N ASP A 287 -16.96 12.63 -14.40
CA ASP A 287 -17.51 11.45 -13.74
C ASP A 287 -16.45 10.35 -13.50
N PHE A 288 -15.21 10.73 -13.14
CA PHE A 288 -14.15 9.77 -12.80
C PHE A 288 -14.27 9.29 -11.36
N TYR A 289 -14.20 7.97 -11.17
CA TYR A 289 -14.34 7.30 -9.89
C TYR A 289 -13.09 6.51 -9.53
N GLY A 290 -12.61 6.63 -8.29
CA GLY A 290 -11.51 5.82 -7.78
C GLY A 290 -11.96 4.38 -7.52
N PHE A 291 -11.11 3.41 -7.83
CA PHE A 291 -11.31 1.99 -7.51
C PHE A 291 -10.19 1.44 -6.64
N ASN A 292 -9.74 2.27 -5.69
CA ASN A 292 -8.63 1.91 -4.81
C ASN A 292 -9.08 0.84 -3.80
N GLU A 293 -8.35 -0.26 -3.76
CA GLU A 293 -8.65 -1.42 -2.91
C GLU A 293 -8.17 -1.22 -1.46
N ARG A 294 -8.48 -0.06 -0.86
CA ARG A 294 -8.06 0.31 0.49
C ARG A 294 -9.18 0.27 1.54
N ARG A 295 -10.42 0.10 1.10
CA ARG A 295 -11.58 0.00 2.00
C ARG A 295 -11.96 -1.46 2.20
N ASN A 296 -12.16 -1.86 3.45
CA ASN A 296 -12.56 -3.21 3.79
C ASN A 296 -13.86 -3.62 3.08
N TRP A 297 -13.88 -4.88 2.64
CA TRP A 297 -15.04 -5.48 1.97
C TRP A 297 -16.29 -5.44 2.87
N THR A 298 -16.09 -5.53 4.18
CA THR A 298 -17.13 -5.50 5.22
C THR A 298 -17.49 -4.10 5.71
N ALA A 299 -16.84 -3.04 5.20
CA ALA A 299 -17.15 -1.67 5.61
C ALA A 299 -18.61 -1.33 5.26
N SER A 300 -19.29 -0.58 6.13
CA SER A 300 -20.69 -0.19 5.91
C SER A 300 -20.82 0.79 4.73
N TYR A 301 -21.75 0.50 3.82
CA TYR A 301 -22.08 1.34 2.67
C TYR A 301 -23.60 1.58 2.63
N ALA A 302 -24.01 2.84 2.49
CA ALA A 302 -25.42 3.23 2.47
C ALA A 302 -25.74 4.05 1.21
N LEU A 303 -26.55 3.50 0.30
CA LEU A 303 -26.82 4.09 -1.02
C LEU A 303 -27.43 5.50 -0.92
N GLU A 304 -28.36 5.73 0.01
CA GLU A 304 -28.99 7.05 0.23
C GLU A 304 -28.04 8.07 0.89
N ARG A 305 -26.99 7.62 1.56
CA ARG A 305 -25.97 8.50 2.17
C ARG A 305 -24.92 8.92 1.14
N GLU A 306 -24.41 7.94 0.39
CA GLU A 306 -23.40 8.19 -0.64
C GLU A 306 -24.02 8.83 -1.90
N GLY A 307 -25.30 8.54 -2.19
CA GLY A 307 -26.02 9.04 -3.36
C GLY A 307 -25.70 8.30 -4.67
N TYR A 308 -24.85 7.28 -4.62
CA TYR A 308 -24.50 6.45 -5.77
C TYR A 308 -24.01 5.06 -5.34
N ILE A 309 -23.89 4.14 -6.30
CA ILE A 309 -22.99 2.98 -6.30
C ILE A 309 -22.28 2.99 -7.66
N ALA A 310 -20.95 3.01 -7.66
CA ALA A 310 -20.14 2.87 -8.86
C ALA A 310 -19.32 1.59 -8.76
N VAL A 311 -19.29 0.81 -9.84
CA VAL A 311 -18.57 -0.46 -9.94
C VAL A 311 -17.75 -0.55 -11.22
N ALA A 312 -16.59 -1.19 -11.11
CA ALA A 312 -15.82 -1.69 -12.24
C ALA A 312 -16.01 -3.21 -12.31
N CYS A 313 -16.41 -3.73 -13.48
CA CYS A 313 -16.59 -5.16 -13.73
C CYS A 313 -15.22 -5.82 -13.89
N GLY A 314 -15.02 -6.94 -13.20
CA GLY A 314 -13.75 -7.63 -13.03
C GLY A 314 -13.07 -7.35 -11.69
N LYS A 315 -11.90 -7.97 -11.50
CA LYS A 315 -10.94 -7.66 -10.43
C LYS A 315 -9.54 -7.50 -11.03
N PRO A 316 -8.63 -6.78 -10.37
CA PRO A 316 -7.26 -6.67 -10.85
C PRO A 316 -6.61 -8.06 -10.79
N GLU A 317 -6.04 -8.50 -11.90
CA GLU A 317 -5.35 -9.80 -11.95
C GLU A 317 -4.07 -9.76 -11.10
N PHE A 318 -3.38 -8.63 -11.06
CA PHE A 318 -2.11 -8.47 -10.35
C PHE A 318 -2.23 -7.41 -9.26
N MET A 319 -1.68 -7.70 -8.08
CA MET A 319 -1.47 -6.70 -7.03
C MET A 319 -0.22 -5.89 -7.38
N ILE A 320 -0.42 -4.81 -8.13
CA ILE A 320 0.67 -3.96 -8.66
C ILE A 320 1.65 -3.59 -7.55
N GLY A 321 2.94 -3.73 -7.84
CA GLY A 321 4.00 -3.39 -6.93
C GLY A 321 4.41 -4.46 -5.93
N ASN A 322 3.55 -5.43 -5.65
CA ASN A 322 3.93 -6.58 -4.85
C ASN A 322 4.61 -7.62 -5.77
N LEU A 323 5.88 -7.42 -6.12
CA LEU A 323 6.66 -8.39 -6.91
C LEU A 323 6.78 -9.75 -6.17
N HIS A 324 6.68 -10.86 -6.90
CA HIS A 324 6.69 -12.19 -6.30
C HIS A 324 8.09 -12.83 -6.30
N PRO A 325 8.66 -13.23 -5.15
CA PRO A 325 10.01 -13.80 -5.06
C PRO A 325 10.16 -15.20 -5.66
N ILE A 326 9.11 -15.77 -6.25
CA ILE A 326 9.18 -17.10 -6.88
C ILE A 326 10.03 -17.00 -8.14
N TYR A 327 9.89 -15.88 -8.85
CA TYR A 327 10.62 -15.55 -10.06
C TYR A 327 12.07 -15.15 -9.72
N PRO A 328 13.07 -15.82 -10.31
CA PRO A 328 14.48 -15.44 -10.17
C PRO A 328 14.77 -13.99 -10.60
N GLU A 329 14.04 -13.48 -11.59
CA GLU A 329 14.15 -12.11 -12.12
C GLU A 329 13.79 -11.09 -11.05
N VAL A 330 12.73 -11.35 -10.28
CA VAL A 330 12.33 -10.51 -9.14
C VAL A 330 13.40 -10.51 -8.06
N ARG A 331 13.92 -11.68 -7.69
CA ARG A 331 15.00 -11.77 -6.68
C ARG A 331 16.26 -11.05 -7.16
N THR A 332 16.62 -11.22 -8.44
CA THR A 332 17.75 -10.53 -9.06
C THR A 332 17.58 -9.01 -9.00
N HIS A 333 16.41 -8.50 -9.38
CA HIS A 333 16.09 -7.08 -9.29
C HIS A 333 16.25 -6.53 -7.87
N TRP A 334 15.73 -7.23 -6.85
CA TRP A 334 15.90 -6.82 -5.46
C TRP A 334 17.35 -6.89 -4.98
N LEU A 335 18.10 -7.93 -5.40
CA LEU A 335 19.53 -8.03 -5.11
C LEU A 335 20.33 -6.93 -5.81
N ASP A 336 19.93 -6.48 -6.99
CA ASP A 336 20.56 -5.36 -7.69
C ASP A 336 20.35 -4.04 -6.94
N MET A 337 19.18 -3.81 -6.33
CA MET A 337 18.98 -2.67 -5.44
C MET A 337 19.93 -2.74 -4.23
N ILE A 338 20.12 -3.93 -3.66
CA ILE A 338 21.07 -4.13 -2.56
C ILE A 338 22.51 -3.87 -3.01
N ARG A 339 22.92 -4.38 -4.17
CA ARG A 339 24.25 -4.11 -4.76
C ARG A 339 24.48 -2.63 -4.97
N PHE A 340 23.50 -1.94 -5.53
CA PHE A 340 23.53 -0.49 -5.76
C PHE A 340 23.85 0.29 -4.47
N CYS A 341 23.25 -0.09 -3.34
CA CYS A 341 23.53 0.51 -2.04
C CYS A 341 24.91 0.13 -1.50
N LEU A 342 25.28 -1.15 -1.54
CA LEU A 342 26.57 -1.63 -1.05
C LEU A 342 27.76 -1.01 -1.80
N ASP A 343 27.63 -0.82 -3.12
CA ASP A 343 28.66 -0.19 -3.96
C ASP A 343 28.88 1.30 -3.62
N ARG A 344 27.95 1.92 -2.87
CA ARG A 344 28.03 3.32 -2.41
C ARG A 344 28.47 3.46 -0.95
N GLY A 345 28.86 2.35 -0.33
CA GLY A 345 29.54 2.37 0.97
C GLY A 345 28.64 2.29 2.19
N VAL A 346 27.37 1.92 2.06
CA VAL A 346 26.51 1.68 3.23
C VAL A 346 27.13 0.64 4.18
N ASP A 347 26.84 0.76 5.47
CA ASP A 347 27.36 -0.11 6.52
C ASP A 347 26.53 -1.37 6.71
N GLY A 348 25.28 -1.32 6.25
CA GLY A 348 24.40 -2.47 6.25
C GLY A 348 23.14 -2.23 5.42
N VAL A 349 22.31 -3.27 5.38
CA VAL A 349 21.05 -3.29 4.66
C VAL A 349 19.96 -3.72 5.62
N ASN A 350 18.85 -3.00 5.63
CA ASN A 350 17.66 -3.37 6.36
C ASN A 350 16.57 -3.81 5.38
N ILE A 351 16.01 -5.02 5.53
CA ILE A 351 14.94 -5.52 4.67
C ILE A 351 13.58 -5.34 5.36
N ARG A 352 12.76 -4.48 4.75
CA ARG A 352 11.40 -4.17 5.19
C ARG A 352 10.35 -4.88 4.35
N THR A 353 9.59 -5.79 4.97
CA THR A 353 8.56 -6.59 4.27
C THR A 353 7.27 -5.82 3.95
N SER A 354 6.92 -4.78 4.72
CA SER A 354 5.66 -4.07 4.52
C SER A 354 5.61 -3.24 3.25
N ASN A 355 4.42 -3.03 2.70
CA ASN A 355 4.15 -2.11 1.60
C ASN A 355 2.83 -1.35 1.78
N HIS A 356 2.57 -0.39 0.88
CA HIS A 356 1.35 0.41 0.88
C HIS A 356 0.25 -0.09 -0.08
N THR A 357 0.56 -1.04 -0.96
CA THR A 357 -0.42 -1.61 -1.89
C THR A 357 -1.15 -2.77 -1.25
N ARG A 358 -2.42 -2.57 -0.96
CA ARG A 358 -3.26 -3.52 -0.23
C ARG A 358 -4.50 -3.87 -1.04
N SER A 359 -5.13 -4.98 -0.70
CA SER A 359 -6.45 -5.36 -1.22
C SER A 359 -7.36 -5.81 -0.08
N PRO A 360 -8.67 -5.49 -0.12
CA PRO A 360 -9.63 -6.02 0.83
C PRO A 360 -9.91 -7.51 0.60
N GLU A 361 -9.43 -8.07 -0.51
CA GLU A 361 -9.50 -9.49 -0.86
C GLU A 361 -8.08 -10.06 -0.95
N ALA A 362 -7.19 -9.64 -0.05
CA ALA A 362 -5.79 -10.04 -0.07
C ALA A 362 -5.62 -11.58 -0.10
N TRP A 363 -6.58 -12.32 0.49
CA TRP A 363 -6.59 -13.79 0.45
C TRP A 363 -6.68 -14.38 -0.96
N ASP A 364 -7.05 -13.63 -2.00
CA ASP A 364 -7.10 -14.14 -3.37
C ASP A 364 -5.80 -13.93 -4.14
N TYR A 365 -4.74 -13.35 -3.55
CA TYR A 365 -3.46 -13.11 -4.23
C TYR A 365 -2.34 -14.04 -3.79
N GLY A 366 -1.30 -14.18 -4.61
CA GLY A 366 -0.16 -15.09 -4.40
C GLY A 366 -0.32 -16.45 -5.07
N PHE A 367 -1.17 -16.53 -6.09
CA PHE A 367 -1.47 -17.74 -6.87
C PHE A 367 -0.80 -17.68 -8.25
N ASN A 368 0.42 -17.15 -8.30
CA ASN A 368 1.20 -17.07 -9.53
C ASN A 368 1.33 -18.45 -10.18
N GLU A 369 1.36 -18.49 -11.51
CA GLU A 369 1.48 -19.75 -12.27
C GLU A 369 2.63 -20.63 -11.77
N ALA A 370 3.81 -20.04 -11.57
CA ALA A 370 4.99 -20.74 -11.02
C ALA A 370 4.79 -21.28 -9.59
N VAL A 371 3.92 -20.65 -8.79
CA VAL A 371 3.57 -21.13 -7.45
C VAL A 371 2.63 -22.33 -7.53
N ILE A 372 1.64 -22.28 -8.43
CA ILE A 372 0.71 -23.39 -8.67
C ILE A 372 1.47 -24.59 -9.23
N GLU A 373 2.40 -24.36 -10.16
CA GLU A 373 3.28 -25.40 -10.71
C GLU A 373 4.13 -26.04 -9.61
N ALA A 374 4.80 -25.24 -8.77
CA ALA A 374 5.57 -25.74 -7.63
C ALA A 374 4.71 -26.46 -6.57
N ALA A 375 3.40 -26.21 -6.56
CA ALA A 375 2.43 -26.90 -5.72
C ALA A 375 1.90 -28.20 -6.35
N GLY A 376 2.34 -28.56 -7.56
CA GLY A 376 1.83 -29.69 -8.33
C GLY A 376 0.38 -29.49 -8.78
N GLY A 377 0.00 -28.26 -9.15
CA GLY A 377 -1.35 -27.89 -9.57
C GLY A 377 -2.32 -27.59 -8.42
N ARG A 378 -1.89 -27.71 -7.16
CA ARG A 378 -2.74 -27.44 -5.99
C ARG A 378 -2.96 -25.94 -5.77
N THR A 379 -4.17 -25.59 -5.34
CA THR A 379 -4.58 -24.21 -5.03
C THR A 379 -5.07 -24.03 -3.58
N ASP A 380 -4.83 -25.00 -2.70
CA ASP A 380 -5.16 -24.84 -1.28
C ASP A 380 -4.19 -23.90 -0.57
N TYR A 381 -4.73 -23.13 0.38
CA TYR A 381 -3.97 -22.09 1.09
C TYR A 381 -2.70 -22.60 1.78
N PRO A 382 -2.69 -23.74 2.50
CA PRO A 382 -1.45 -24.24 3.12
C PRO A 382 -0.32 -24.49 2.12
N ALA A 383 -0.60 -25.12 0.99
CA ALA A 383 0.41 -25.40 -0.04
C ALA A 383 0.97 -24.10 -0.64
N ILE A 384 0.08 -23.21 -1.06
CA ILE A 384 0.44 -21.91 -1.68
C ILE A 384 1.25 -21.05 -0.70
N ARG A 385 0.80 -20.94 0.54
CA ARG A 385 1.48 -20.16 1.58
C ARG A 385 2.90 -20.65 1.84
N ARG A 386 3.07 -21.97 1.91
CA ARG A 386 4.39 -22.57 2.13
C ARG A 386 5.37 -22.20 1.01
N ILE A 387 4.97 -22.36 -0.25
CA ILE A 387 5.82 -22.05 -1.41
C ILE A 387 6.18 -20.57 -1.46
N ASN A 388 5.20 -19.69 -1.22
CA ASN A 388 5.43 -18.25 -1.18
C ASN A 388 6.42 -17.87 -0.06
N GLY A 389 6.25 -18.45 1.13
CA GLY A 389 7.16 -18.28 2.27
C GLY A 389 8.58 -18.78 2.01
N GLU A 390 8.72 -19.96 1.39
CA GLU A 390 10.00 -20.53 1.00
C GLU A 390 10.72 -19.68 -0.05
N ALA A 391 9.98 -19.15 -1.04
CA ALA A 391 10.52 -18.26 -2.06
C ALA A 391 11.06 -16.94 -1.47
N TYR A 392 10.32 -16.32 -0.55
CA TYR A 392 10.82 -15.12 0.13
C TYR A 392 12.02 -15.41 1.04
N THR A 393 11.98 -16.53 1.77
CA THR A 393 13.12 -16.95 2.61
C THR A 393 14.37 -17.24 1.79
N ARG A 394 14.22 -17.78 0.57
CA ARG A 394 15.32 -17.94 -0.39
C ARG A 394 15.93 -16.58 -0.75
N PHE A 395 15.12 -15.58 -1.09
CA PHE A 395 15.60 -14.22 -1.32
C PHE A 395 16.38 -13.68 -0.11
N LEU A 396 15.88 -13.85 1.11
CA LEU A 396 16.58 -13.36 2.31
C LEU A 396 17.94 -14.04 2.51
N ARG A 397 18.07 -15.34 2.17
CA ARG A 397 19.37 -16.04 2.17
C ARG A 397 20.32 -15.49 1.11
N GLU A 398 19.83 -15.30 -0.12
CA GLU A 398 20.61 -14.68 -1.21
C GLU A 398 21.08 -13.26 -0.83
N ALA A 399 20.21 -12.48 -0.18
CA ALA A 399 20.52 -11.14 0.31
C ALA A 399 21.57 -11.17 1.43
N ARG A 400 21.44 -12.10 2.39
CA ARG A 400 22.47 -12.33 3.42
C ARG A 400 23.82 -12.64 2.80
N ASP A 401 23.87 -13.60 1.87
CA ASP A 401 25.12 -14.03 1.27
C ASP A 401 25.80 -12.88 0.52
N LEU A 402 25.01 -12.06 -0.20
CA LEU A 402 25.50 -10.84 -0.84
C LEU A 402 26.05 -9.81 0.15
N VAL A 403 25.28 -9.48 1.19
CA VAL A 403 25.64 -8.46 2.19
C VAL A 403 26.87 -8.90 3.00
N LYS A 404 26.90 -10.16 3.44
CA LYS A 404 28.02 -10.77 4.16
C LYS A 404 29.27 -10.91 3.29
N GLY A 405 29.11 -11.20 2.01
CA GLY A 405 30.22 -11.21 1.05
C GLY A 405 30.91 -9.85 0.91
N ARG A 406 30.24 -8.75 1.29
CA ARG A 406 30.82 -7.39 1.36
C ARG A 406 31.28 -7.00 2.78
N GLY A 407 31.22 -7.92 3.75
CA GLY A 407 31.58 -7.65 5.14
C GLY A 407 30.62 -6.68 5.84
N LYS A 408 29.37 -6.58 5.37
CA LYS A 408 28.34 -5.68 5.91
C LYS A 408 27.28 -6.47 6.70
N SER A 409 26.39 -5.76 7.38
CA SER A 409 25.35 -6.36 8.24
C SER A 409 23.96 -6.33 7.59
N LEU A 410 23.15 -7.35 7.91
CA LEU A 410 21.78 -7.48 7.44
C LEU A 410 20.79 -7.41 8.62
N THR A 411 19.96 -6.37 8.62
CA THR A 411 18.79 -6.22 9.48
C THR A 411 17.54 -6.76 8.78
N ILE A 412 16.65 -7.42 9.52
CA ILE A 412 15.34 -7.86 8.99
C ILE A 412 14.22 -7.35 9.90
N HIS A 413 13.20 -6.73 9.29
CA HIS A 413 11.98 -6.35 10.02
C HIS A 413 11.12 -7.55 10.37
N ILE A 414 10.70 -7.63 11.63
CA ILE A 414 9.70 -8.57 12.12
C ILE A 414 8.42 -7.80 12.47
N TYR A 415 7.28 -8.34 12.07
CA TYR A 415 5.98 -7.69 12.25
C TYR A 415 5.10 -8.48 13.19
N GLY A 416 4.30 -7.77 13.99
CA GLY A 416 3.22 -8.41 14.74
C GLY A 416 2.23 -9.18 13.84
N GLN A 417 2.02 -8.69 12.61
CA GLN A 417 1.17 -9.34 11.60
C GLN A 417 1.66 -10.72 11.13
N MET A 418 2.93 -11.09 11.41
CA MET A 418 3.45 -12.44 11.15
C MET A 418 2.97 -13.47 12.19
N LEU A 419 2.55 -13.01 13.37
CA LEU A 419 2.04 -13.85 14.45
C LEU A 419 0.51 -13.80 14.56
N MET A 420 -0.06 -12.61 14.36
CA MET A 420 -1.47 -12.35 14.63
C MET A 420 -2.02 -11.34 13.62
N PRO A 421 -3.18 -11.60 12.99
CA PRO A 421 -3.79 -10.64 12.09
C PRO A 421 -4.14 -9.33 12.83
N ASP A 422 -4.12 -8.23 12.10
CA ASP A 422 -4.70 -6.97 12.59
C ASP A 422 -6.22 -7.14 12.65
N ASP A 423 -6.78 -7.11 13.86
CA ASP A 423 -8.19 -7.36 14.14
C ASP A 423 -9.06 -6.09 14.09
N ARG A 424 -8.47 -4.97 13.67
CA ARG A 424 -9.19 -3.69 13.63
C ARG A 424 -10.02 -3.57 12.36
N PRO A 425 -11.25 -3.07 12.47
CA PRO A 425 -12.26 -3.17 11.40
C PRO A 425 -11.97 -2.35 10.14
N ASP A 426 -11.02 -1.42 10.17
CA ASP A 426 -10.71 -0.50 9.05
C ASP A 426 -9.31 -0.69 8.46
N TYR A 427 -8.54 -1.67 8.95
CA TYR A 427 -7.14 -1.83 8.57
C TYR A 427 -6.91 -3.11 7.76
N LEU A 428 -6.23 -2.94 6.63
CA LEU A 428 -5.71 -4.03 5.81
C LEU A 428 -4.28 -4.38 6.22
N SER A 429 -3.89 -5.63 5.96
CA SER A 429 -2.52 -6.11 6.17
C SER A 429 -1.50 -5.23 5.45
N TYR A 430 -0.41 -4.88 6.15
CA TYR A 430 0.72 -4.14 5.57
C TYR A 430 1.75 -5.08 4.94
N ILE A 431 1.70 -6.37 5.25
CA ILE A 431 2.56 -7.39 4.66
C ILE A 431 1.81 -8.16 3.56
N PRO A 432 2.51 -8.62 2.51
CA PRO A 432 1.92 -9.43 1.44
C PRO A 432 1.08 -10.61 1.95
N PRO A 433 -0.08 -10.87 1.34
CA PRO A 433 -0.94 -11.97 1.76
C PRO A 433 -0.43 -13.33 1.30
N ASN A 434 -0.91 -14.38 1.94
CA ASN A 434 -0.65 -15.77 1.56
C ASN A 434 0.84 -16.16 1.51
N PHE A 435 1.62 -15.66 2.47
CA PHE A 435 2.96 -16.19 2.78
C PHE A 435 2.93 -16.91 4.12
N ALA A 436 3.58 -18.07 4.20
CA ALA A 436 3.99 -18.65 5.47
C ALA A 436 5.27 -17.95 5.90
N TRP A 437 5.15 -16.88 6.70
CA TRP A 437 6.30 -16.10 7.14
C TRP A 437 7.19 -16.92 8.09
N GLN A 438 8.36 -17.35 7.59
CA GLN A 438 9.33 -18.19 8.31
C GLN A 438 10.20 -17.35 9.27
N TRP A 439 9.59 -16.42 10.01
CA TRP A 439 10.28 -15.41 10.80
C TRP A 439 11.27 -16.01 11.83
N LYS A 440 10.97 -17.19 12.40
CA LYS A 440 11.91 -17.91 13.28
C LYS A 440 13.20 -18.31 12.56
N THR A 441 13.07 -18.85 11.34
CA THR A 441 14.21 -19.19 10.48
C THR A 441 15.03 -17.95 10.17
N TRP A 442 14.39 -16.80 9.91
CA TRP A 442 15.10 -15.57 9.61
C TRP A 442 15.92 -15.07 10.80
N ILE A 443 15.35 -15.13 12.01
CA ILE A 443 16.04 -14.79 13.26
C ILE A 443 17.25 -15.71 13.50
N GLN A 444 17.06 -17.02 13.33
CA GLN A 444 18.07 -18.02 13.70
C GLN A 444 19.20 -18.11 12.68
N GLU A 445 18.89 -18.01 11.38
CA GLU A 445 19.83 -18.37 10.31
C GLU A 445 20.28 -17.20 9.43
N ILE A 446 19.52 -16.10 9.39
CA ILE A 446 19.67 -15.09 8.33
C ILE A 446 20.12 -13.75 8.86
N ALA A 447 19.37 -13.17 9.79
CA ALA A 447 19.58 -11.81 10.27
C ALA A 447 20.82 -11.71 11.18
N ASP A 448 21.47 -10.55 11.13
CA ASP A 448 22.48 -10.15 12.12
C ASP A 448 21.83 -9.48 13.32
N ASP A 449 20.87 -8.60 13.05
CA ASP A 449 20.01 -7.96 14.03
C ASP A 449 18.58 -7.79 13.48
N LEU A 450 17.64 -7.51 14.37
CA LEU A 450 16.21 -7.51 14.06
C LEU A 450 15.58 -6.19 14.49
N GLU A 451 14.58 -5.76 13.75
CA GLU A 451 13.77 -4.58 14.09
C GLU A 451 12.28 -4.95 14.16
N PHE A 452 11.63 -4.66 15.28
CA PHE A 452 10.19 -4.81 15.40
C PHE A 452 9.46 -3.65 14.75
N ARG A 453 8.50 -3.97 13.88
CA ARG A 453 7.63 -2.98 13.24
C ARG A 453 6.15 -3.33 13.39
N GLY A 454 5.32 -2.30 13.49
CA GLY A 454 3.86 -2.44 13.50
C GLY A 454 3.23 -2.39 14.88
N ALA A 455 3.86 -1.72 15.86
CA ALA A 455 3.27 -1.50 17.18
C ALA A 455 1.89 -0.83 17.10
N TRP A 456 1.74 0.16 16.23
CA TRP A 456 0.48 0.85 15.95
C TRP A 456 -0.60 -0.05 15.33
N ALA A 457 -0.25 -1.27 14.91
CA ALA A 457 -1.17 -2.22 14.31
C ALA A 457 -1.88 -3.11 15.34
N LEU A 458 -1.45 -3.06 16.61
CA LEU A 458 -1.92 -3.96 17.65
C LEU A 458 -2.49 -3.21 18.83
N ARG A 459 -3.47 -3.82 19.49
CA ARG A 459 -3.92 -3.38 20.81
C ARG A 459 -2.81 -3.65 21.85
N PRO A 460 -2.72 -2.90 22.95
CA PRO A 460 -1.61 -3.04 23.91
C PRO A 460 -1.37 -4.46 24.43
N TRP A 461 -2.42 -5.22 24.75
CA TRP A 461 -2.29 -6.60 25.24
C TRP A 461 -1.85 -7.59 24.15
N ASN A 462 -2.20 -7.31 22.90
CA ASN A 462 -1.78 -8.07 21.73
C ASN A 462 -0.32 -7.77 21.40
N LEU A 463 0.08 -6.49 21.49
CA LEU A 463 1.46 -6.05 21.32
C LEU A 463 2.38 -6.73 22.33
N ARG A 464 1.98 -6.76 23.62
CA ARG A 464 2.77 -7.45 24.67
C ARG A 464 3.03 -8.92 24.33
N GLN A 465 1.99 -9.69 24.01
CA GLN A 465 2.12 -11.11 23.67
C GLN A 465 3.04 -11.34 22.46
N VAL A 466 2.90 -10.48 21.43
CA VAL A 466 3.74 -10.52 20.24
C VAL A 466 5.20 -10.25 20.60
N LEU A 467 5.48 -9.20 21.38
CA LEU A 467 6.83 -8.84 21.79
C LEU A 467 7.46 -9.94 22.65
N GLU A 468 6.76 -10.45 23.66
CA GLU A 468 7.23 -11.55 24.51
C GLU A 468 7.61 -12.78 23.67
N THR A 469 6.76 -13.13 22.70
CA THR A 469 6.99 -14.29 21.80
C THR A 469 8.21 -14.07 20.91
N ILE A 470 8.34 -12.89 20.29
CA ILE A 470 9.45 -12.57 19.39
C ILE A 470 10.76 -12.45 20.18
N CYS A 471 10.78 -11.68 21.28
CA CYS A 471 11.93 -11.52 22.17
C CYS A 471 12.45 -12.86 22.68
N SER A 472 11.57 -13.82 23.02
CA SER A 472 11.99 -15.16 23.45
C SER A 472 12.81 -15.88 22.39
N VAL A 473 12.37 -15.83 21.12
CA VAL A 473 13.10 -16.48 20.02
C VAL A 473 14.40 -15.74 19.69
N ILE A 474 14.37 -14.41 19.70
CA ILE A 474 15.56 -13.60 19.41
C ILE A 474 16.65 -13.79 20.47
N ARG A 475 16.28 -13.77 21.76
CA ARG A 475 17.22 -14.05 22.85
C ARG A 475 17.84 -15.44 22.74
N ALA A 476 17.02 -16.45 22.41
CA ALA A 476 17.53 -17.80 22.20
C ALA A 476 18.54 -17.89 21.04
N ALA A 477 18.43 -17.00 20.04
CA ALA A 477 19.37 -16.89 18.94
C ALA A 477 20.57 -15.97 19.23
N GLY A 478 20.57 -15.24 20.35
CA GLY A 478 21.63 -14.30 20.74
C GLY A 478 21.80 -13.13 19.76
N LYS A 479 20.69 -12.62 19.21
CA LYS A 479 20.70 -11.53 18.22
C LYS A 479 20.21 -10.22 18.82
N PRO A 480 20.74 -9.05 18.39
CA PRO A 480 20.20 -7.76 18.82
C PRO A 480 18.78 -7.53 18.31
N PHE A 481 17.96 -6.85 19.12
CA PHE A 481 16.57 -6.54 18.81
C PHE A 481 16.21 -5.09 19.12
N TYR A 482 15.70 -4.39 18.11
CA TYR A 482 15.33 -2.99 18.22
C TYR A 482 13.83 -2.79 18.07
N TYR A 483 13.23 -1.96 18.91
CA TYR A 483 11.82 -1.61 18.82
C TYR A 483 11.64 -0.31 18.05
N GLN A 484 10.88 -0.34 16.96
CA GLN A 484 10.53 0.88 16.22
C GLN A 484 9.30 1.56 16.80
N GLY A 485 9.46 2.84 17.13
CA GLY A 485 8.42 3.68 17.70
C GLY A 485 7.18 3.86 16.83
N ASN A 486 6.08 4.25 17.46
CA ASN A 486 4.84 4.52 16.76
C ASN A 486 4.91 5.83 15.93
N MET A 487 4.97 5.66 14.61
CA MET A 487 5.05 6.75 13.62
C MET A 487 3.98 7.83 13.72
N LYS A 488 2.79 7.51 14.29
CA LYS A 488 1.65 8.45 14.29
C LYS A 488 1.77 9.53 15.36
N GLU A 489 2.65 9.33 16.34
CA GLU A 489 2.62 10.04 17.61
C GLU A 489 3.84 10.93 17.83
N ILE A 490 4.93 10.69 17.09
CA ILE A 490 6.00 11.67 16.97
C ILE A 490 5.54 12.68 15.92
N LYS A 491 5.33 13.95 16.33
CA LYS A 491 5.23 15.09 15.42
C LYS A 491 5.97 16.27 16.02
N TYR A 492 6.44 17.17 15.17
CA TYR A 492 7.39 18.21 15.55
C TYR A 492 6.91 19.04 16.77
N ASP A 493 5.63 19.44 16.78
CA ASP A 493 5.07 20.26 17.86
C ASP A 493 4.14 19.49 18.83
N TRP A 494 3.95 18.19 18.65
CA TRP A 494 3.01 17.41 19.45
C TRP A 494 3.58 17.00 20.82
N PRO A 495 2.73 16.64 21.80
CA PRO A 495 3.17 15.95 23.00
C PRO A 495 3.89 14.65 22.64
N LEU A 496 4.97 14.34 23.37
CA LEU A 496 5.78 13.13 23.15
C LEU A 496 5.51 12.04 24.19
N ASP A 497 4.34 12.08 24.84
CA ASP A 497 4.01 11.20 25.97
C ASP A 497 4.06 9.71 25.57
N ILE A 498 3.58 9.39 24.36
CA ILE A 498 3.62 8.02 23.83
C ILE A 498 5.05 7.60 23.54
N THR A 499 5.84 8.46 22.88
CA THR A 499 7.26 8.18 22.61
C THR A 499 8.06 8.02 23.90
N ALA A 500 7.78 8.83 24.93
CA ALA A 500 8.38 8.71 26.24
C ALA A 500 8.04 7.36 26.90
N ALA A 501 6.77 6.95 26.84
CA ALA A 501 6.33 5.65 27.36
C ALA A 501 6.95 4.46 26.61
N GLU A 502 7.12 4.56 25.28
CA GLU A 502 7.77 3.50 24.51
C GLU A 502 9.28 3.44 24.78
N LEU A 503 9.95 4.58 24.94
CA LEU A 503 11.36 4.63 25.35
C LEU A 503 11.57 4.03 26.74
N GLU A 504 10.70 4.37 27.71
CA GLU A 504 10.72 3.79 29.05
C GLU A 504 10.48 2.27 29.00
N MET A 505 9.53 1.81 28.17
CA MET A 505 9.29 0.38 27.98
C MET A 505 10.52 -0.35 27.46
N VAL A 506 11.25 0.23 26.49
CA VAL A 506 12.49 -0.37 25.95
C VAL A 506 13.59 -0.35 27.00
N GLU A 507 13.77 0.77 27.72
CA GLU A 507 14.79 0.90 28.78
C GLU A 507 14.58 -0.11 29.92
N GLN A 508 13.32 -0.39 30.27
CA GLN A 508 12.96 -1.35 31.31
C GLN A 508 12.96 -2.81 30.83
N ASN A 509 13.07 -3.05 29.52
CA ASN A 509 13.03 -4.40 28.95
C ASN A 509 14.43 -4.84 28.52
N PRO A 510 15.12 -5.70 29.31
CA PRO A 510 16.45 -6.19 28.96
C PRO A 510 16.47 -7.08 27.72
N ASP A 511 15.32 -7.45 27.16
CA ASP A 511 15.19 -8.24 25.94
C ASP A 511 15.21 -7.38 24.66
N MET A 512 15.41 -6.06 24.80
CA MET A 512 15.50 -5.10 23.70
C MET A 512 16.81 -4.33 23.82
N ASP A 513 17.54 -4.23 22.71
CA ASP A 513 18.85 -3.57 22.62
C ASP A 513 18.75 -2.10 22.24
N GLY A 514 17.55 -1.64 21.85
CA GLY A 514 17.31 -0.22 21.66
C GLY A 514 16.03 0.14 20.95
N PHE A 515 15.95 1.42 20.63
CA PHE A 515 14.78 2.07 20.04
C PHE A 515 15.12 2.66 18.67
N VAL A 516 14.15 2.62 17.75
CA VAL A 516 14.25 3.23 16.42
C VAL A 516 13.23 4.36 16.28
N LEU A 517 13.72 5.59 16.08
CA LEU A 517 12.89 6.75 15.80
C LEU A 517 12.37 6.69 14.35
N TYR A 518 11.05 6.74 14.20
CA TYR A 518 10.38 6.71 12.90
C TYR A 518 9.44 7.93 12.76
N GLU A 519 9.62 8.80 11.77
CA GLU A 519 10.76 9.00 10.86
C GLU A 519 11.19 10.47 10.92
N THR A 520 12.37 10.82 10.41
CA THR A 520 12.95 12.17 10.61
C THR A 520 12.03 13.30 10.19
N ALA A 521 11.20 13.13 9.15
CA ALA A 521 10.21 14.14 8.73
C ALA A 521 9.22 14.53 9.83
N HIS A 522 9.08 13.72 10.87
CA HIS A 522 8.19 13.97 12.00
C HIS A 522 8.84 14.70 13.18
N PHE A 523 10.17 14.74 13.27
CA PHE A 523 10.87 15.36 14.41
C PHE A 523 12.05 16.26 14.00
N ALA A 524 12.30 16.40 12.71
CA ALA A 524 13.20 17.35 12.10
C ALA A 524 12.51 17.96 10.88
N ALA A 525 12.66 19.27 10.70
CA ALA A 525 12.15 19.96 9.52
C ALA A 525 13.25 20.83 8.91
N MET A 526 13.28 20.91 7.58
CA MET A 526 14.26 21.71 6.84
C MET A 526 13.85 23.19 6.92
N ASP A 527 14.80 24.09 7.16
CA ASP A 527 14.53 25.54 7.12
C ASP A 527 15.00 26.17 5.79
N GLU A 528 14.48 27.35 5.45
CA GLU A 528 14.83 28.02 4.18
C GLU A 528 16.29 28.50 4.12
N LYS A 529 16.99 28.55 5.26
CA LYS A 529 18.37 29.03 5.40
C LYS A 529 19.39 27.90 5.43
N ALA A 530 19.04 26.75 4.85
CA ALA A 530 19.90 25.57 4.79
C ALA A 530 20.14 24.88 6.15
N GLY A 531 19.37 25.21 7.19
CA GLY A 531 19.44 24.62 8.52
C GLY A 531 18.36 23.56 8.78
N ILE A 532 18.37 23.00 9.99
CA ILE A 532 17.33 22.09 10.46
C ILE A 532 16.69 22.63 11.72
N MET A 533 15.36 22.72 11.69
CA MET A 533 14.53 22.92 12.86
C MET A 533 14.57 21.65 13.70
N ARG A 534 15.16 21.75 14.89
CA ARG A 534 15.37 20.65 15.84
C ARG A 534 14.21 20.55 16.83
N ASN A 535 13.69 19.35 17.05
CA ASN A 535 12.65 19.14 18.06
C ASN A 535 13.25 19.22 19.48
N LYS A 536 13.09 20.37 20.14
CA LYS A 536 13.61 20.62 21.50
C LYS A 536 13.00 19.74 22.58
N LYS A 537 11.75 19.31 22.41
CA LYS A 537 11.11 18.38 23.34
C LYS A 537 11.75 17.00 23.24
N LEU A 538 12.03 16.55 22.02
CA LEU A 538 12.70 15.28 21.78
C LEU A 538 14.16 15.31 22.27
N GLU A 539 14.89 16.40 22.00
CA GLU A 539 16.25 16.60 22.56
C GLU A 539 16.24 16.43 24.08
N LYS A 540 15.31 17.11 24.77
CA LYS A 540 15.17 17.02 26.23
C LYS A 540 14.79 15.61 26.69
N LEU A 541 13.95 14.91 25.94
CA LEU A 541 13.51 13.55 26.27
C LEU A 541 14.65 12.53 26.17
N LEU A 542 15.55 12.71 25.21
CA LEU A 542 16.68 11.80 24.93
C LEU A 542 17.95 12.14 25.72
N GLN A 543 17.96 13.23 26.49
CA GLN A 543 19.09 13.54 27.37
C GLN A 543 19.27 12.42 28.41
N PRO A 544 20.51 11.94 28.64
CA PRO A 544 20.79 10.99 29.72
C PRO A 544 20.25 11.55 31.03
N LYS A 545 19.44 10.76 31.74
CA LYS A 545 18.90 11.14 33.05
C LYS A 545 19.93 10.98 34.17
#